data_AF-A0A833RR89-F1
#
_entry.id   AF-A0A833RR89-F1
#
_cell.length_a   1.000
_cell.length_b   1.000
_cell.length_c   1.000
_cell.angle_alpha   90.00
_cell.angle_beta   90.00
_cell.angle_gamma   90.00
#
_symmetry.space_group_name_H-M   'P 1'
#
loop_
_entity.id
_entity.type
_entity.pdbx_description
1 polymer ?
#
loop_
_entity_poly.entity_id
_entity_poly.type
_entity_poly.pdbx_seq_one_letter_code
_entity_poly.pdbx_strand_id
1 'polypeptide(L)'
;MGCSGGTTCIDLAARLLCPKTGYALVAVTESNGINWYSGNDRNMLVPNCIFRVGSAAVLLTSDPVKRDSAKMEILRTLRTHHGTDDSAYKAGYQMEDADGNLGVALSKDLIRVAAVGIKRHVSLLAPKVLPIYEIVSFFFANSLLILTNFKGIRI
;
A
#
# COMPACT_ATOMS: atom_id res chain seq x y z
N MET A 1 -1.61 11.72 2.93
CA MET A 1 -1.13 10.48 2.26
C MET A 1 -1.01 9.29 3.21
N GLY A 2 -0.87 9.53 4.54
CA GLY A 2 -0.88 8.48 5.56
C GLY A 2 0.18 7.41 5.29
N CYS A 3 -0.14 6.16 5.61
CA CYS A 3 0.75 5.00 5.51
C CYS A 3 1.32 4.74 4.08
N SER A 4 0.74 5.36 3.04
CA SER A 4 1.25 5.26 1.65
C SER A 4 2.32 6.31 1.32
N GLY A 5 2.67 7.17 2.27
CA GLY A 5 3.61 8.29 2.09
C GLY A 5 4.96 7.84 1.56
N GLY A 6 5.55 6.78 2.14
CA GLY A 6 6.87 6.31 1.73
C GLY A 6 6.96 5.86 0.28
N THR A 7 6.03 5.02 -0.18
CA THR A 7 6.02 4.56 -1.59
C THR A 7 5.71 5.70 -2.56
N THR A 8 4.91 6.68 -2.15
CA THR A 8 4.64 7.88 -2.94
C THR A 8 5.89 8.74 -3.08
N CYS A 9 6.64 8.97 -2.00
CA CYS A 9 7.89 9.72 -2.05
C CYS A 9 8.93 9.02 -2.92
N ILE A 10 8.98 7.68 -2.92
CA ILE A 10 9.85 6.90 -3.81
C ILE A 10 9.44 7.10 -5.28
N ASP A 11 8.15 7.01 -5.63
CA ASP A 11 7.67 7.27 -6.99
C ASP A 11 8.02 8.69 -7.46
N LEU A 12 7.79 9.69 -6.60
CA LEU A 12 8.14 11.08 -6.90
C LEU A 12 9.65 11.25 -7.10
N ALA A 13 10.46 10.71 -6.19
CA ALA A 13 11.92 10.80 -6.28
C ALA A 13 12.46 10.13 -7.54
N ALA A 14 11.94 8.96 -7.91
CA ALA A 14 12.30 8.28 -9.16
C ALA A 14 11.97 9.15 -10.39
N ARG A 15 10.79 9.78 -10.43
CA ARG A 15 10.40 10.70 -11.52
C ARG A 15 11.28 11.95 -11.57
N LEU A 16 11.66 12.50 -10.43
CA LEU A 16 12.55 13.67 -10.36
C LEU A 16 13.98 13.34 -10.80
N LEU A 17 14.45 12.12 -10.56
CA LEU A 17 15.74 11.63 -11.06
C LEU A 17 15.70 11.32 -12.58
N CYS A 18 14.53 11.14 -13.18
CA CYS A 18 14.36 10.78 -14.58
C CYS A 18 14.47 11.95 -15.60
N PRO A 19 15.36 12.94 -15.38
CA PRO A 19 16.15 13.44 -16.51
C PRO A 19 17.64 13.65 -16.19
N LYS A 20 18.12 13.37 -14.96
CA LYS A 20 19.48 13.69 -14.52
C LYS A 20 20.08 12.57 -13.69
N THR A 21 21.34 12.24 -13.95
CA THR A 21 22.12 11.36 -13.07
C THR A 21 22.33 12.04 -11.71
N GLY A 22 21.97 11.36 -10.63
CA GLY A 22 22.13 11.91 -9.29
C GLY A 22 21.56 10.99 -8.22
N TYR A 23 21.47 11.54 -7.01
CA TYR A 23 20.96 10.84 -5.84
C TYR A 23 19.74 11.56 -5.27
N ALA A 24 18.79 10.79 -4.75
CA ALA A 24 17.67 11.31 -3.98
C ALA A 24 17.56 10.53 -2.67
N LEU A 25 17.59 11.25 -1.54
CA LEU A 25 17.31 10.70 -0.23
C LEU A 25 15.82 10.85 0.06
N VAL A 26 15.12 9.73 0.24
CA VAL A 26 13.76 9.70 0.75
C VAL A 26 13.83 9.34 2.22
N ALA A 27 13.41 10.24 3.10
CA ALA A 27 13.28 10.00 4.53
C ALA A 27 11.82 10.15 4.94
N VAL A 28 11.31 9.16 5.66
CA VAL A 28 9.95 9.14 6.20
C VAL A 28 10.06 9.02 7.72
N THR A 29 9.31 9.84 8.42
CA THR A 29 9.17 9.78 9.87
C THR A 29 7.71 9.88 10.23
N GLU A 30 7.28 9.07 11.18
CA GLU A 30 5.92 9.05 11.70
C GLU A 30 6.00 9.13 13.23
N SER A 31 5.31 10.12 13.79
CA SER A 31 5.16 10.32 15.22
C SER A 31 3.69 10.29 15.59
N ASN A 32 3.34 9.53 16.63
CA ASN A 32 1.95 9.37 17.08
C ASN A 32 1.53 10.37 18.14
N GLY A 33 2.44 11.25 18.61
CA GLY A 33 2.13 12.17 19.70
C GLY A 33 0.92 13.07 19.42
N ILE A 34 0.81 13.59 18.19
CA ILE A 34 -0.30 14.45 17.75
C ILE A 34 -1.60 13.65 17.50
N ASN A 35 -1.49 12.33 17.37
CA ASN A 35 -2.61 11.43 17.07
C ASN A 35 -3.04 10.59 18.27
N TRP A 36 -2.50 10.86 19.47
CA TRP A 36 -2.85 10.12 20.67
C TRP A 36 -4.28 10.45 21.10
N TYR A 37 -5.14 9.44 21.08
CA TYR A 37 -6.55 9.60 21.44
C TYR A 37 -6.77 9.35 22.94
N SER A 38 -7.36 10.31 23.65
CA SER A 38 -7.64 10.22 25.10
C SER A 38 -9.10 9.93 25.45
N GLY A 39 -9.99 9.83 24.47
CA GLY A 39 -11.41 9.53 24.68
C GLY A 39 -11.70 8.03 24.80
N ASN A 40 -12.97 7.65 24.62
CA ASN A 40 -13.45 6.27 24.83
C ASN A 40 -14.15 5.65 23.59
N ASP A 41 -14.07 6.30 22.42
CA ASP A 41 -14.53 5.68 21.17
C ASP A 41 -13.59 4.52 20.79
N ARG A 42 -14.17 3.32 20.74
CA ARG A 42 -13.46 2.09 20.39
C ARG A 42 -12.73 2.19 19.05
N ASN A 43 -13.32 2.83 18.04
CA ASN A 43 -12.74 2.93 16.72
C ASN A 43 -11.49 3.84 16.69
N MET A 44 -11.37 4.75 17.66
CA MET A 44 -10.23 5.65 17.82
C MET A 44 -9.18 5.13 18.82
N LEU A 45 -9.55 4.21 19.71
CA LEU A 45 -8.61 3.54 20.61
C LEU A 45 -7.71 2.52 19.90
N VAL A 46 -8.18 1.89 18.82
CA VAL A 46 -7.39 0.87 18.10
C VAL A 46 -6.05 1.43 17.60
N PRO A 47 -5.99 2.61 16.94
CA PRO A 47 -4.73 3.29 16.61
C PRO A 47 -3.71 3.42 17.74
N ASN A 48 -4.15 3.73 18.97
CA ASN A 48 -3.23 3.83 20.11
C ASN A 48 -2.50 2.51 20.39
N CYS A 49 -3.12 1.37 20.07
CA CYS A 49 -2.54 0.04 20.27
C CYS A 49 -1.61 -0.37 19.11
N ILE A 50 -1.96 -0.01 17.87
CA ILE A 50 -1.29 -0.55 16.67
C ILE A 50 -0.28 0.40 16.04
N PHE A 51 -0.44 1.72 16.20
CA PHE A 51 0.52 2.67 15.65
C PHE A 51 1.73 2.81 16.56
N ARG A 52 2.91 2.89 15.93
CA ARG A 52 4.19 3.09 16.62
C ARG A 52 4.93 4.26 15.99
N VAL A 53 5.84 4.84 16.75
CA VAL A 53 6.75 5.88 16.26
C VAL A 53 7.88 5.19 15.49
N GLY A 54 8.27 5.77 14.36
CA GLY A 54 9.32 5.20 13.54
C GLY A 54 9.85 6.15 12.48
N SER A 55 10.98 5.77 11.91
CA SER A 55 11.56 6.45 10.76
C SER A 55 12.27 5.45 9.86
N ALA A 56 12.24 5.69 8.56
CA ALA A 56 12.97 4.93 7.56
C ALA A 56 13.53 5.87 6.50
N ALA A 57 14.66 5.49 5.90
CA ALA A 57 15.24 6.24 4.79
C ALA A 57 15.75 5.30 3.69
N VAL A 58 15.64 5.76 2.45
CA VAL A 58 16.14 5.08 1.25
C VAL A 58 16.90 6.09 0.40
N LEU A 59 18.09 5.70 -0.05
CA LEU A 59 18.87 6.45 -1.03
C LEU A 59 18.62 5.85 -2.42
N LEU A 60 18.14 6.66 -3.34
CA LEU A 60 17.89 6.32 -4.73
C LEU A 60 18.98 6.94 -5.61
N THR A 61 19.32 6.27 -6.70
CA THR A 61 20.24 6.79 -7.71
C THR A 61 19.75 6.45 -9.12
N SER A 62 19.96 7.37 -10.05
CA SER A 62 19.77 7.15 -11.49
C SER A 62 21.10 6.84 -12.21
N ASP A 63 22.20 6.70 -11.47
CA ASP A 63 23.51 6.36 -12.02
C ASP A 63 23.59 4.86 -12.40
N PRO A 64 23.69 4.51 -13.70
CA PRO A 64 23.77 3.12 -14.13
C PRO A 64 25.05 2.42 -13.66
N VAL A 65 26.13 3.17 -13.37
CA VAL A 65 27.39 2.61 -12.85
C VAL A 65 27.20 2.03 -11.44
N LYS A 66 26.20 2.49 -10.70
CA LYS A 66 25.88 2.01 -9.35
C LYS A 66 24.95 0.80 -9.33
N ARG A 67 24.49 0.32 -10.48
CA ARG A 67 23.51 -0.78 -10.57
C ARG A 67 23.96 -2.02 -9.81
N ASP A 68 25.20 -2.44 -9.98
CA ASP A 68 25.75 -3.65 -9.35
C ASP A 68 25.90 -3.52 -7.82
N SER A 69 25.96 -2.28 -7.32
CA SER A 69 26.00 -1.97 -5.88
C SER A 69 24.62 -1.72 -5.27
N ALA A 70 23.57 -1.60 -6.08
CA ALA A 70 22.24 -1.28 -5.61
C ALA A 70 21.57 -2.51 -4.99
N LYS A 71 20.92 -2.32 -3.84
CA LYS A 71 20.18 -3.41 -3.16
C LYS A 71 18.98 -3.89 -3.98
N MET A 72 18.31 -2.97 -4.67
CA MET A 72 17.10 -3.21 -5.46
C MET A 72 17.03 -2.20 -6.62
N GLU A 73 16.38 -2.60 -7.71
CA GLU A 73 16.08 -1.74 -8.85
C GLU A 73 14.59 -1.43 -8.91
N ILE A 74 14.23 -0.16 -9.12
CA ILE A 74 12.84 0.26 -9.32
C ILE A 74 12.47 0.02 -10.79
N LEU A 75 11.79 -1.09 -11.07
CA LEU A 75 11.36 -1.43 -12.42
C LEU A 75 10.10 -0.66 -12.85
N ARG A 76 9.14 -0.52 -11.94
CA ARG A 76 7.85 0.11 -12.21
C ARG A 76 7.19 0.56 -10.92
N THR A 77 6.59 1.74 -10.97
CA THR A 77 5.67 2.25 -9.95
C THR A 77 4.25 2.28 -10.51
N LEU A 78 3.28 1.94 -9.67
CA LEU A 78 1.86 2.02 -9.99
C LEU A 78 1.12 2.56 -8.79
N ARG A 79 0.13 3.43 -9.03
CA ARG A 79 -0.78 3.92 -8.00
C ARG A 79 -2.21 3.66 -8.41
N THR A 80 -2.98 3.04 -7.51
CA THR A 80 -4.43 2.92 -7.64
C THR A 80 -5.10 3.81 -6.60
N HIS A 81 -6.23 4.40 -6.96
CA HIS A 81 -6.99 5.29 -6.08
C HIS A 81 -8.43 4.82 -6.00
N HIS A 82 -8.95 4.71 -4.78
CA HIS A 82 -10.29 4.20 -4.49
C HIS A 82 -11.14 5.22 -3.72
N GLY A 83 -10.78 6.51 -3.75
CA GLY A 83 -11.48 7.55 -2.99
C GLY A 83 -12.92 7.84 -3.43
N THR A 84 -13.38 7.26 -4.54
CA THR A 84 -14.79 7.31 -4.96
C THR A 84 -15.67 6.30 -4.21
N ASP A 85 -15.08 5.33 -3.51
CA ASP A 85 -15.79 4.40 -2.65
C ASP A 85 -15.83 4.98 -1.23
N ASP A 86 -17.03 5.32 -0.75
CA ASP A 86 -17.24 5.90 0.58
C ASP A 86 -16.70 5.01 1.71
N SER A 87 -16.78 3.67 1.56
CA SER A 87 -16.25 2.75 2.56
C SER A 87 -14.72 2.83 2.61
N ALA A 88 -14.07 3.00 1.44
CA ALA A 88 -12.63 3.16 1.36
C ALA A 88 -12.19 4.54 1.85
N TYR A 89 -12.93 5.59 1.52
CA TYR A 89 -12.65 6.96 1.97
C TYR A 89 -12.76 7.10 3.49
N LYS A 90 -13.80 6.52 4.09
CA LYS A 90 -14.06 6.55 5.54
C LYS A 90 -13.35 5.45 6.32
N ALA A 91 -12.49 4.65 5.66
CA ALA A 91 -11.83 3.50 6.27
C ALA A 91 -10.87 3.88 7.41
N GLY A 92 -10.18 5.01 7.25
CA GLY A 92 -9.32 5.62 8.25
C GLY A 92 -9.40 7.13 8.12
N TYR A 93 -9.94 7.79 9.14
CA TYR A 93 -10.26 9.23 9.07
C TYR A 93 -9.92 9.92 10.39
N GLN A 94 -9.31 11.10 10.32
CA GLN A 94 -9.03 11.91 11.51
C GLN A 94 -10.24 12.80 11.79
N MET A 95 -10.81 12.68 12.99
CA MET A 95 -12.00 13.42 13.40
C MET A 95 -12.08 13.55 14.91
N GLU A 96 -12.95 14.45 15.38
CA GLU A 96 -13.29 14.58 16.80
C GLU A 96 -14.37 13.57 17.17
N ASP A 97 -14.31 13.06 18.40
CA ASP A 97 -15.42 12.33 19.00
C ASP A 97 -16.53 13.29 19.51
N ALA A 98 -17.57 12.73 20.15
CA ALA A 98 -18.69 13.52 20.66
C ALA A 98 -18.31 14.49 21.79
N ASP A 99 -17.20 14.23 22.49
CA ASP A 99 -16.69 15.02 23.60
C ASP A 99 -15.59 16.01 23.15
N GLY A 100 -15.31 16.10 21.83
CA GLY A 100 -14.32 16.99 21.24
C GLY A 100 -12.88 16.47 21.29
N ASN A 101 -12.65 15.20 21.66
CA ASN A 101 -11.30 14.64 21.62
C ASN A 101 -10.94 14.25 20.18
N LEU A 102 -9.85 14.82 19.67
CA LEU A 102 -9.33 14.49 18.34
C LEU A 102 -8.69 13.10 18.32
N GLY A 103 -9.05 12.28 17.34
CA GLY A 103 -8.47 10.96 17.13
C GLY A 103 -8.47 10.53 15.67
N VAL A 104 -7.82 9.41 15.39
CA VAL A 104 -7.93 8.73 14.10
C VAL A 104 -8.94 7.59 14.28
N ALA A 105 -10.07 7.63 13.59
CA ALA A 105 -11.04 6.54 13.59
C ALA A 105 -10.69 5.51 12.51
N LEU A 106 -10.64 4.23 12.88
CA LEU A 106 -10.55 3.12 11.95
C LEU A 106 -11.90 2.42 11.83
N SER A 107 -12.46 2.38 10.63
CA SER A 107 -13.72 1.68 10.36
C SER A 107 -13.53 0.16 10.40
N LYS A 108 -14.58 -0.57 10.79
CA LYS A 108 -14.61 -2.04 10.69
C LYS A 108 -14.47 -2.55 9.26
N ASP A 109 -14.85 -1.72 8.28
CA ASP A 109 -14.70 -2.05 6.86
C ASP A 109 -13.26 -1.97 6.36
N LEU A 110 -12.32 -1.41 7.14
CA LEU A 110 -10.93 -1.19 6.74
C LEU A 110 -10.28 -2.44 6.14
N ILE A 111 -10.43 -3.60 6.78
CA ILE A 111 -9.84 -4.85 6.32
C ILE A 111 -10.45 -5.28 4.97
N ARG A 112 -11.78 -5.17 4.83
CA ARG A 112 -12.50 -5.54 3.62
C ARG A 112 -12.09 -4.65 2.45
N VAL A 113 -12.08 -3.33 2.64
CA VAL A 113 -11.71 -2.38 1.58
C VAL A 113 -10.23 -2.50 1.21
N ALA A 114 -9.35 -2.76 2.18
CA ALA A 114 -7.93 -3.02 1.92
C ALA A 114 -7.74 -4.29 1.09
N ALA A 115 -8.44 -5.39 1.42
CA ALA A 115 -8.35 -6.64 0.66
C ALA A 115 -8.81 -6.46 -0.80
N VAL A 116 -9.92 -5.76 -1.02
CA VAL A 116 -10.40 -5.43 -2.37
C VAL A 116 -9.40 -4.54 -3.11
N GLY A 117 -8.88 -3.51 -2.45
CA GLY A 117 -7.89 -2.60 -3.01
C GLY A 117 -6.59 -3.31 -3.42
N ILE A 118 -6.05 -4.16 -2.54
CA ILE A 118 -4.84 -4.97 -2.82
C ILE A 118 -5.10 -5.92 -3.98
N LYS A 119 -6.23 -6.65 -3.97
CA LYS A 119 -6.60 -7.56 -5.07
C LYS A 119 -6.63 -6.80 -6.40
N ARG A 120 -7.30 -5.66 -6.45
CA ARG A 120 -7.39 -4.84 -7.66
C ARG A 120 -6.03 -4.30 -8.09
N HIS A 121 -5.21 -3.84 -7.14
CA HIS A 121 -3.87 -3.33 -7.42
C HIS A 121 -2.96 -4.42 -8.00
N VAL A 122 -2.92 -5.59 -7.36
CA VAL A 122 -2.12 -6.74 -7.82
C VAL A 122 -2.60 -7.22 -9.18
N SER A 123 -3.90 -7.29 -9.45
CA SER A 123 -4.41 -7.66 -10.79
C SER A 123 -3.95 -6.71 -11.90
N LEU A 124 -3.66 -5.44 -11.58
CA LEU A 124 -3.16 -4.46 -12.55
C LEU A 124 -1.62 -4.44 -12.63
N LEU A 125 -0.95 -4.72 -11.53
CA LEU A 125 0.50 -4.69 -11.42
C LEU A 125 1.12 -5.99 -11.95
N ALA A 126 0.59 -7.15 -11.56
CA ALA A 126 1.17 -8.47 -11.83
C ALA A 126 1.50 -8.69 -13.32
N PRO A 127 0.60 -8.42 -14.29
CA PRO A 127 0.92 -8.62 -15.72
C PRO A 127 2.05 -7.72 -16.24
N LYS A 128 2.40 -6.65 -15.52
CA LYS A 128 3.44 -5.68 -15.92
C LYS A 128 4.81 -5.95 -15.30
N VAL A 129 4.88 -6.80 -14.28
CA VAL A 129 6.10 -7.07 -13.52
C VAL A 129 6.45 -8.55 -13.44
N LEU A 130 5.48 -9.44 -13.62
CA LEU A 130 5.72 -10.88 -13.59
C LEU A 130 6.32 -11.37 -14.92
N PRO A 131 7.24 -12.34 -14.87
CA PRO A 131 7.69 -13.05 -16.05
C PRO A 131 6.54 -13.78 -16.75
N ILE A 132 6.67 -13.96 -18.07
CA ILE A 132 5.66 -14.65 -18.90
C ILE A 132 5.36 -16.05 -18.36
N TYR A 133 6.37 -16.78 -17.87
CA TYR A 133 6.17 -18.13 -17.33
C TYR A 133 5.23 -18.14 -16.11
N GLU A 134 5.32 -17.16 -15.21
CA GLU A 134 4.44 -17.08 -14.03
C GLU A 134 3.01 -16.76 -14.42
N ILE A 135 2.84 -15.87 -15.41
CA ILE A 135 1.52 -15.53 -15.96
C ILE A 135 0.88 -16.78 -16.56
N VAL A 136 1.63 -17.54 -17.37
CA VAL A 136 1.17 -18.79 -17.98
C VAL A 136 0.81 -19.82 -16.91
N SER A 137 1.69 -20.06 -15.93
CA SER A 137 1.42 -20.98 -14.82
C SER A 137 0.18 -20.60 -14.02
N PHE A 138 -0.05 -19.31 -13.77
CA PHE A 138 -1.24 -18.82 -13.09
C PHE A 138 -2.52 -19.12 -13.88
N PHE A 139 -2.51 -18.92 -15.20
CA PHE A 139 -3.65 -19.24 -16.06
C PHE A 139 -3.92 -20.74 -16.14
N PHE A 140 -2.87 -21.56 -16.24
CA PHE A 140 -3.01 -23.02 -16.21
C PHE A 140 -3.58 -23.51 -14.87
N ALA A 141 -3.06 -23.01 -13.75
CA ALA A 141 -3.55 -23.38 -12.42
C ALA A 141 -5.01 -23.00 -12.22
N ASN A 142 -5.43 -21.78 -12.63
CA ASN A 142 -6.83 -21.36 -12.55
C ASN A 142 -7.74 -22.19 -13.47
N SER A 143 -7.33 -22.44 -14.71
CA SER A 143 -8.10 -23.26 -15.65
C SER A 143 -8.30 -24.68 -15.12
N LEU A 144 -7.25 -25.28 -14.55
CA LEU A 144 -7.31 -26.60 -13.92
C LEU A 144 -8.25 -26.60 -12.72
N LEU A 145 -8.17 -25.59 -11.86
CA LEU A 145 -9.01 -25.46 -10.67
C LEU A 145 -10.50 -25.31 -11.02
N ILE A 146 -10.80 -24.56 -12.08
CA ILE A 146 -12.15 -24.47 -12.64
C ILE A 146 -12.61 -25.84 -13.15
N LEU A 147 -11.80 -26.53 -13.95
CA LEU A 147 -12.11 -27.87 -14.49
C LEU A 147 -12.31 -28.92 -13.38
N THR A 148 -11.56 -28.84 -12.27
CA THR A 148 -11.74 -29.73 -11.12
C THR A 148 -12.98 -29.40 -10.29
N ASN A 149 -13.33 -28.12 -10.14
CA ASN A 149 -14.58 -27.72 -9.47
C ASN A 149 -15.83 -28.10 -10.27
N PHE A 150 -15.76 -28.07 -11.61
CA PHE A 150 -16.84 -28.57 -12.47
C PHE A 150 -17.05 -30.10 -12.36
N LYS A 151 -16.02 -30.88 -11.98
CA LYS A 151 -16.16 -32.33 -11.73
C LYS A 151 -16.74 -32.68 -10.35
N GLY A 152 -16.94 -31.70 -9.46
CA GLY A 152 -17.46 -31.88 -8.10
C GLY A 152 -18.98 -31.75 -7.95
N ILE A 153 -19.72 -31.39 -9.01
CA ILE A 153 -21.19 -31.33 -9.00
C ILE A 153 -21.71 -32.63 -9.65
N ARG A 154 -21.82 -33.69 -8.85
CA ARG A 154 -22.70 -34.82 -9.16
C ARG A 154 -24.01 -34.60 -8.41
N ILE A 155 -25.11 -34.50 -9.17
CA ILE A 155 -26.47 -34.77 -8.69
C ILE A 155 -26.52 -36.24 -8.24
#